data_AF-A0A2N2A9L5-F1
#
_entry.id   AF-A0A2N2A9L5-F1
#
_cell.length_a   1.000
_cell.length_b   1.000
_cell.length_c   1.000
_cell.angle_alpha   90.00
_cell.angle_beta   90.00
_cell.angle_gamma   90.00
#
_symmetry.space_group_name_H-M   'P 1'
#
loop_
_entity.id
_entity.type
_entity.pdbx_description
1 polymer ?
#
loop_
_entity_poly.entity_id
_entity_poly.type
_entity_poly.pdbx_seq_one_letter_code
_entity_poly.pdbx_strand_id
1 'polypeptide(L)'
;MNQWDFNNCRLFLEEMIRANPENRDLIGAYQKLIEKKADFEISFLKADADLRSEWEKNQTERMKAEADVRKKSIEKGAPQNGYLPNNGI
;
A
#
# COMPACT_ATOMS: atom_id res chain seq x y z
N MET A 1 8.82 12.95 -1.04
CA MET A 1 8.91 14.00 -2.07
C MET A 1 7.94 13.63 -3.18
N ASN A 2 6.97 14.49 -3.51
CA ASN A 2 6.03 14.17 -4.58
C ASN A 2 6.72 14.23 -5.96
N GLN A 3 6.05 13.73 -7.00
CA GLN A 3 6.62 13.64 -8.34
C GLN A 3 6.89 15.02 -8.97
N TRP A 4 6.02 15.99 -8.68
CA TRP A 4 6.11 17.33 -9.25
C TRP A 4 7.35 18.07 -8.73
N ASP A 5 7.56 18.09 -7.41
CA ASP A 5 8.72 18.70 -6.77
C ASP A 5 10.02 18.08 -7.27
N PHE A 6 10.07 16.74 -7.33
CA PHE A 6 11.23 16.02 -7.82
C PHE A 6 11.58 16.39 -9.27
N ASN A 7 10.58 16.41 -10.15
CA ASN A 7 10.79 16.73 -11.56
C ASN A 7 11.30 18.17 -11.74
N ASN A 8 10.76 19.13 -11.00
CA ASN A 8 11.20 20.52 -11.08
C ASN A 8 12.63 20.70 -10.58
N CYS A 9 12.98 20.12 -9.43
CA CYS A 9 14.34 20.17 -8.91
C CYS A 9 15.33 19.47 -9.85
N ARG A 10 14.94 18.33 -10.43
CA ARG A 10 15.77 17.58 -11.38
C ARG A 10 16.05 18.40 -12.64
N LEU A 11 15.01 18.96 -13.25
CA LEU A 11 15.15 19.79 -14.46
C LEU A 11 16.04 21.01 -14.21
N PHE A 12 15.80 21.73 -13.10
CA PHE A 12 16.64 22.87 -12.73
C PHE A 12 18.12 22.49 -12.58
N LEU A 13 18.41 21.40 -11.87
CA LEU A 13 19.79 20.95 -11.68
C LEU A 13 20.43 20.48 -13.00
N GLU A 14 19.68 19.79 -13.86
CA GLU A 14 20.15 19.38 -15.19
C GLU A 14 20.51 20.57 -16.07
N GLU A 15 19.70 21.63 -16.06
CA GLU A 15 19.97 22.86 -16.79
C GLU A 15 21.23 23.56 -16.25
N MET A 16 21.35 23.67 -14.93
CA MET A 16 22.50 24.30 -14.28
C MET A 16 23.81 23.52 -14.50
N ILE A 17 23.75 22.18 -14.46
CA ILE A 17 24.89 21.29 -14.76
C ILE A 17 25.28 21.42 -16.24
N ARG A 18 24.31 21.46 -17.16
CA ARG A 18 24.61 21.64 -18.58
C ARG A 18 25.33 22.96 -18.85
N ALA A 19 24.93 24.02 -18.15
CA ALA A 19 25.58 25.33 -18.24
C ALA A 19 26.97 25.35 -17.56
N ASN A 20 27.18 24.56 -16.51
CA ASN A 20 28.42 24.54 -15.72
C ASN A 20 28.83 23.08 -15.37
N PRO A 21 29.30 22.28 -16.34
CA PRO A 21 29.51 20.84 -16.15
C PRO A 21 30.61 20.51 -15.14
N GLU A 22 31.55 21.43 -14.93
CA GLU A 22 32.67 21.25 -13.99
C GLU A 22 32.26 21.51 -12.53
N ASN A 23 31.06 22.06 -12.31
CA ASN A 23 30.58 22.44 -10.98
C ASN A 23 30.15 21.18 -10.20
N ARG A 24 31.09 20.68 -9.40
CA ARG A 24 30.90 19.47 -8.57
C ARG A 24 29.81 19.62 -7.51
N ASP A 25 29.52 20.84 -7.07
CA ASP A 25 28.45 21.05 -6.08
C ASP A 25 27.07 20.82 -6.70
N LEU A 26 26.87 21.23 -7.95
CA LEU A 26 25.63 20.94 -8.69
C LEU A 26 25.46 19.44 -8.93
N ILE A 27 26.54 18.75 -9.33
CA ILE A 27 26.54 17.29 -9.49
C ILE A 27 26.22 16.60 -8.16
N GLY A 28 26.83 17.01 -7.07
CA GLY A 28 26.57 16.47 -5.73
C GLY A 28 25.15 16.75 -5.25
N ALA A 29 24.60 17.92 -5.55
CA ALA A 29 23.20 18.24 -5.26
C ALA A 29 22.24 17.34 -6.05
N TYR A 30 22.54 17.08 -7.33
CA TYR A 30 21.77 16.18 -8.17
C TYR A 30 21.80 14.75 -7.64
N GLN A 31 22.97 14.24 -7.24
CA GLN A 31 23.09 12.92 -6.60
C GLN A 31 22.21 12.82 -5.35
N LYS A 32 22.31 13.80 -4.44
CA LYS A 32 21.48 13.85 -3.22
C LYS A 32 19.98 13.93 -3.51
N LEU A 33 19.57 14.58 -4.60
CA LEU A 33 18.17 14.63 -5.01
C LEU A 33 17.67 13.22 -5.39
N ILE A 34 18.46 12.47 -6.16
CA ILE A 34 18.14 11.09 -6.54
C ILE A 34 18.07 10.19 -5.30
N GLU A 35 19.06 10.28 -4.40
CA GLU A 35 19.08 9.52 -3.14
C GLU A 35 17.83 9.77 -2.30
N LYS A 36 17.46 11.04 -2.08
CA LYS A 36 16.25 11.41 -1.32
C LYS A 36 14.97 10.91 -1.98
N LYS A 37 14.92 10.83 -3.31
CA LYS A 37 13.77 10.29 -4.02
C LYS A 37 13.67 8.78 -3.79
N ALA A 38 14.78 8.07 -3.92
CA ALA A 38 14.84 6.63 -3.67
C ALA A 38 14.44 6.29 -2.22
N ASP A 39 14.98 7.01 -1.23
CA ASP A 39 14.65 6.82 0.19
C ASP A 39 13.16 6.99 0.46
N PHE A 40 12.54 8.00 -0.16
CA PHE A 40 11.12 8.25 -0.05
C PHE A 40 10.30 7.12 -0.69
N GLU A 41 10.67 6.66 -1.89
CA GLU A 41 9.97 5.58 -2.58
C GLU A 41 10.08 4.26 -1.81
N ILE A 42 11.26 3.92 -1.31
CA ILE A 42 11.49 2.74 -0.46
C ILE A 42 10.62 2.81 0.79
N SER A 43 10.61 3.97 1.47
CA SER A 43 9.82 4.15 2.69
C SER A 43 8.31 4.04 2.41
N PHE A 44 7.86 4.60 1.30
CA PHE A 44 6.46 4.51 0.87
C PHE A 44 6.05 3.06 0.56
N LEU A 45 6.85 2.35 -0.23
CA LEU A 45 6.59 0.95 -0.58
C LEU A 45 6.58 0.04 0.64
N LYS A 46 7.48 0.29 1.60
CA LYS A 46 7.50 -0.44 2.86
C LYS A 46 6.22 -0.21 3.67
N ALA A 47 5.81 1.05 3.83
CA ALA A 47 4.60 1.39 4.57
C ALA A 47 3.33 0.80 3.91
N ASP A 48 3.26 0.80 2.57
CA ASP A 48 2.17 0.19 1.83
C ASP A 48 2.11 -1.34 2.03
N ALA A 49 3.27 -2.02 1.96
CA ALA A 49 3.37 -3.45 2.22
C ALA A 49 2.96 -3.82 3.65
N ASP A 50 3.39 -3.03 4.64
CA ASP A 50 3.03 -3.23 6.05
C ASP A 50 1.51 -3.06 6.25
N LEU A 51 0.91 -2.00 5.70
CA LEU A 51 -0.53 -1.76 5.76
C LEU A 51 -1.33 -2.90 5.13
N ARG A 52 -0.88 -3.40 3.96
CA ARG A 52 -1.53 -4.52 3.29
C ARG A 52 -1.46 -5.80 4.12
N SER A 53 -0.29 -6.10 4.70
CA SER A 53 -0.08 -7.26 5.57
C SER A 53 -0.99 -7.22 6.80
N GLU A 54 -1.13 -6.05 7.43
CA GLU A 54 -2.04 -5.87 8.56
C GLU A 54 -3.51 -6.04 8.16
N TRP A 55 -3.90 -5.50 7.01
CA TRP A 55 -5.26 -5.66 6.51
C TRP A 55 -5.59 -7.12 6.21
N GLU A 56 -4.69 -7.87 5.57
CA GLU A 56 -4.88 -9.30 5.26
C GLU A 56 -4.98 -10.15 6.53
N LYS A 57 -4.17 -9.85 7.56
CA LYS A 57 -4.27 -10.49 8.88
C LYS A 57 -5.63 -10.22 9.52
N ASN A 58 -6.07 -8.96 9.55
CA ASN A 58 -7.35 -8.58 10.13
C ASN A 58 -8.53 -9.27 9.42
N GLN A 59 -8.52 -9.29 8.08
CA GLN A 59 -9.54 -10.03 7.31
C GLN A 59 -9.56 -11.52 7.68
N THR A 60 -8.39 -12.15 7.77
CA THR A 60 -8.28 -13.57 8.13
C THR A 60 -8.82 -13.85 9.53
N GLU A 61 -8.50 -13.00 10.50
CA GLU A 61 -9.01 -13.11 11.87
C GLU A 61 -10.52 -12.94 11.94
N ARG A 62 -11.06 -11.97 11.19
CA ARG A 62 -12.51 -11.78 11.08
C ARG A 62 -13.21 -13.00 10.48
N MET A 63 -12.68 -13.56 9.39
CA MET A 63 -13.23 -14.77 8.79
C MET A 63 -13.22 -15.95 9.76
N LYS A 64 -12.14 -16.11 10.55
CA LYS A 64 -12.07 -17.15 11.60
C LYS A 64 -13.13 -16.92 12.69
N ALA A 65 -13.25 -15.70 13.18
CA ALA A 65 -14.26 -15.36 14.19
C ALA A 65 -15.69 -15.60 13.70
N GLU A 66 -15.99 -15.23 12.45
CA GLU A 66 -17.28 -15.48 11.82
C GLU A 66 -17.56 -16.98 11.65
N ALA A 67 -16.55 -17.77 11.26
CA ALA A 67 -16.65 -19.22 11.17
C ALA A 67 -16.94 -19.88 12.53
N ASP A 68 -16.26 -19.43 13.60
CA ASP A 68 -16.48 -19.93 14.96
C ASP A 68 -17.89 -19.57 15.47
N VAL A 69 -18.36 -18.35 15.22
CA VAL A 69 -19.74 -17.94 15.57
C VAL A 69 -20.75 -18.80 14.82
N ARG A 70 -20.55 -19.01 13.50
CA ARG A 70 -21.41 -19.85 12.68
C ARG A 70 -21.43 -21.29 13.20
N LYS A 71 -20.27 -21.87 13.51
CA LYS A 71 -20.18 -23.22 14.07
C LYS A 71 -20.97 -23.33 15.38
N LYS A 72 -20.79 -22.39 16.32
CA LYS A 72 -21.55 -22.35 17.58
C LYS A 72 -23.06 -22.19 17.37
N SER A 73 -23.50 -21.43 16.37
CA SER A 73 -24.95 -21.30 16.07
C SER A 73 -25.56 -22.59 15.52
N ILE A 74 -24.80 -23.36 14.75
CA ILE A 74 -25.21 -24.68 14.24
C ILE A 74 -25.29 -25.69 15.39
N GLU A 75 -24.27 -25.72 16.26
CA GLU A 75 -24.22 -26.63 17.42
C GLU A 75 -25.31 -26.34 18.47
N LYS A 76 -25.75 -25.08 18.61
CA LYS A 76 -26.84 -24.68 19.51
C LYS A 76 -28.25 -24.91 18.94
N GLY A 77 -28.39 -25.50 17.75
CA GLY A 77 -29.69 -25.90 17.20
C GLY A 77 -30.59 -24.74 16.76
N ALA A 78 -30.04 -23.58 16.41
CA ALA A 78 -30.86 -22.49 15.88
C ALA A 78 -31.46 -22.87 14.50
N PRO A 79 -32.77 -22.71 14.27
CA PRO A 79 -33.40 -23.12 13.03
C PRO A 79 -32.87 -22.29 11.84
N GLN A 80 -32.48 -22.99 10.77
CA GLN A 80 -32.30 -22.39 9.45
C GLN A 80 -33.67 -21.90 8.93
N ASN A 81 -34.00 -20.62 9.16
CA ASN A 81 -34.99 -19.91 8.34
C ASN A 81 -34.24 -19.30 7.14
N GLY A 82 -34.56 -19.58 5.87
CA GLY A 82 -35.50 -20.50 5.28
C GLY A 82 -35.24 -20.54 3.77
N TYR A 83 -35.15 -21.74 3.21
CA TYR A 83 -35.51 -22.00 1.82
C TYR A 83 -36.66 -22.98 1.90
N LEU A 84 -37.88 -22.51 1.66
CA LEU A 84 -39.03 -23.39 1.52
C LEU A 84 -38.81 -24.26 0.28
N PRO A 85 -38.91 -25.60 0.38
CA PRO A 85 -38.97 -26.43 -0.80
C PRO A 85 -40.30 -26.13 -1.51
N ASN A 86 -40.19 -25.72 -2.77
CA ASN A 86 -41.31 -25.57 -3.68
C ASN A 86 -41.93 -26.96 -3.92
N ASN A 87 -42.91 -27.34 -3.09
CA ASN A 87 -43.72 -28.54 -3.34
C ASN A 87 -44.78 -28.18 -4.39
N GLY A 88 -44.45 -28.46 -5.64
CA GLY A 88 -45.47 -28.65 -6.66
C GLY A 88 -46.30 -29.89 -6.32
N ILE A 89 -47.61 -29.71 -6.19
CA ILE A 89 -48.73 -30.42 -6.83
C ILE A 89 -50.01 -29.65 -6.46
#